data_AF-A0A9X0EQW7-F1
#
_entry.id   AF-A0A9X0EQW7-F1
#
_cell.length_a   1.000
_cell.length_b   1.000
_cell.length_c   1.000
_cell.angle_alpha   90.00
_cell.angle_beta   90.00
_cell.angle_gamma   90.00
#
_symmetry.space_group_name_H-M   'P 1'
#
loop_
_entity.id
_entity.type
_entity.pdbx_description
1 polymer ?
#
loop_
_entity_poly.entity_id
_entity_poly.type
_entity_poly.pdbx_seq_one_letter_code
_entity_poly.pdbx_strand_id
1 'polypeptide(L)'
;MITLYKPNETDFTHNGIGALDKNIYNATVEEELNGLFLFSFSYPLFAPHGLEIEGMSIIKVPTPDGEQLFRVAAPKVSMGEITAQCYHIFYDLTENLIEDIFAETTNGNGAMNRMSAGCQYKHPFQFYSDVPKIASARIVRKNPVEALLDSSQDNSFVNRWGG
;
A
#
# COMPACT_ATOMS: atom_id res chain seq x y z
N MET A 1 10.10 10.55 11.39
CA MET A 1 11.39 9.80 11.53
C MET A 1 11.33 8.65 10.55
N ILE A 2 12.32 8.47 9.68
CA ILE A 2 12.29 7.41 8.66
C ILE A 2 12.84 6.11 9.24
N THR A 3 12.00 5.08 9.38
CA THR A 3 12.33 3.86 10.14
C THR A 3 12.18 2.61 9.28
N LEU A 4 13.19 1.73 9.33
CA LEU A 4 13.21 0.44 8.63
C LEU A 4 12.60 -0.67 9.51
N TYR A 5 11.81 -1.55 8.89
CA TYR A 5 11.21 -2.73 9.50
C TYR A 5 11.39 -3.96 8.61
N LYS A 6 11.23 -5.13 9.23
CA LYS A 6 11.24 -6.42 8.52
C LYS A 6 10.05 -6.53 7.57
N PRO A 7 10.15 -7.34 6.51
CA PRO A 7 9.06 -7.53 5.54
C PRO A 7 7.72 -7.98 6.14
N ASN A 8 7.77 -8.76 7.21
CA ASN A 8 6.61 -9.35 7.88
C ASN A 8 6.23 -8.64 9.19
N GLU A 9 6.71 -7.40 9.40
CA GLU A 9 6.34 -6.61 10.57
C GLU A 9 4.84 -6.30 10.59
N THR A 10 4.25 -6.38 11.78
CA THR A 10 2.83 -6.04 12.04
C THR A 10 2.67 -5.05 13.18
N ASP A 11 3.72 -4.81 13.97
CA ASP A 11 3.75 -3.81 15.03
C ASP A 11 4.69 -2.66 14.65
N PHE A 12 4.12 -1.46 14.51
CA PHE A 12 4.87 -0.25 14.13
C PHE A 12 5.01 0.74 15.29
N THR A 13 4.78 0.28 16.53
CA THR A 13 4.89 1.10 17.75
C THR A 13 6.31 1.16 18.32
N HIS A 14 7.23 0.35 17.80
CA HIS A 14 8.66 0.36 18.17
C HIS A 14 9.53 0.91 17.04
N ASN A 15 10.85 0.97 17.26
CA ASN A 15 11.82 1.55 16.32
C ASN A 15 12.28 0.59 15.20
N GLY A 16 11.52 -0.47 14.94
CA GLY A 16 11.84 -1.47 13.92
C GLY A 16 13.26 -2.03 14.04
N ILE A 17 13.89 -2.20 12.89
CA ILE A 17 15.31 -2.52 12.73
C ILE A 17 16.18 -1.31 13.12
N GLY A 18 15.79 -0.12 12.67
CA GLY A 18 16.48 1.13 13.02
C GLY A 18 16.04 2.33 12.18
N ALA A 19 16.48 3.52 12.60
CA ALA A 19 16.22 4.78 11.92
C ALA A 19 17.24 5.04 10.81
N LEU A 20 16.78 5.55 9.67
CA LEU A 20 17.58 5.83 8.48
C LEU A 20 17.90 7.33 8.31
N ASP A 21 17.27 8.22 9.10
CA ASP A 21 17.27 9.68 8.91
C ASP A 21 18.67 10.31 8.73
N LYS A 22 19.71 9.76 9.37
CA LYS A 22 21.06 10.36 9.36
C LYS A 22 21.80 10.24 8.04
N ASN A 23 21.51 9.21 7.23
CA ASN A 23 22.28 8.90 6.03
C ASN A 23 21.42 8.82 4.76
N ILE A 24 20.10 8.96 4.90
CA ILE A 24 19.18 8.95 3.76
C ILE A 24 19.24 10.27 2.99
N TYR A 25 19.20 10.20 1.66
CA TYR A 25 19.14 11.38 0.79
C TYR A 25 18.30 11.09 -0.45
N ASN A 26 17.97 12.15 -1.20
CA ASN A 26 17.03 12.11 -2.33
C ASN A 26 15.68 11.46 -1.95
N ALA A 27 15.27 11.64 -0.69
CA ALA A 27 14.02 11.10 -0.16
C ALA A 27 12.84 11.93 -0.65
N THR A 28 12.00 11.34 -1.50
CA THR A 28 10.85 12.00 -2.11
C THR A 28 9.61 11.12 -1.95
N VAL A 29 8.53 11.73 -1.51
CA VAL A 29 7.18 11.14 -1.48
C VAL A 29 6.37 11.75 -2.60
N GLU A 30 5.77 10.91 -3.45
CA GLU A 30 4.93 11.32 -4.57
C GLU A 30 3.56 10.66 -4.42
N GLU A 31 2.49 11.45 -4.43
CA GLU A 31 1.11 10.98 -4.30
C GLU A 31 0.28 11.53 -5.45
N GLU A 32 -0.39 10.63 -6.16
CA GLU A 32 -1.38 10.95 -7.18
C GLU A 32 -2.76 10.43 -6.75
N LEU A 33 -3.77 11.30 -6.79
CA LEU A 33 -5.13 10.94 -6.40
C LEU A 33 -5.67 9.82 -7.29
N ASN A 34 -6.12 8.71 -6.68
CA ASN A 34 -6.50 7.46 -7.38
C ASN A 34 -5.38 6.87 -8.27
N GLY A 35 -4.14 7.36 -8.11
CA GLY A 35 -2.96 6.95 -8.85
C GLY A 35 -1.98 6.24 -7.93
N LEU A 36 -0.69 6.50 -8.13
CA LEU A 36 0.39 5.91 -7.36
C LEU A 36 0.71 6.74 -6.10
N PHE A 37 0.98 6.03 -5.00
CA PHE A 37 1.58 6.60 -3.80
C PHE A 37 2.94 5.95 -3.55
N LEU A 38 4.00 6.73 -3.77
CA LEU A 38 5.37 6.25 -3.87
C LEU A 38 6.28 6.95 -2.87
N PHE A 39 7.30 6.21 -2.44
CA PHE A 39 8.44 6.76 -1.73
C PHE A 39 9.73 6.29 -2.40
N SER A 40 10.59 7.21 -2.77
CA SER A 40 11.89 6.91 -3.39
C SER A 40 13.02 7.54 -2.59
N PHE A 41 14.15 6.84 -2.47
CA PHE A 41 15.32 7.35 -1.76
C PHE A 41 16.63 6.67 -2.20
N SER A 42 17.74 7.30 -1.83
CA SER A 42 19.08 6.73 -1.88
C SER A 42 19.67 6.57 -0.47
N TYR A 43 20.48 5.52 -0.27
CA TYR A 43 21.10 5.19 1.00
C TYR A 43 22.49 4.54 0.83
N PRO A 44 23.52 4.91 1.60
CA PRO A 44 24.84 4.26 1.51
C PRO A 44 24.77 2.82 2.00
N LEU A 45 25.30 1.88 1.22
CA LEU A 45 25.27 0.45 1.55
C LEU A 45 25.95 0.12 2.90
N PHE A 46 27.02 0.84 3.22
CA PHE A 46 27.83 0.63 4.42
C PHE A 46 27.48 1.57 5.58
N ALA A 47 26.44 2.41 5.43
CA ALA A 47 25.86 3.10 6.58
C ALA A 47 25.09 2.10 7.46
N PRO A 48 24.83 2.42 8.75
CA PRO A 48 24.03 1.58 9.63
C PRO A 48 22.72 1.13 8.96
N HIS A 49 22.42 -0.17 9.03
CA HIS A 49 21.23 -0.79 8.40
C HIS A 49 21.18 -0.78 6.87
N GLY A 50 22.20 -0.26 6.16
CA GLY A 50 22.20 -0.23 4.69
C GLY A 50 22.05 -1.62 4.09
N LEU A 51 22.83 -2.60 4.55
CA LEU A 51 22.73 -4.00 4.11
C LEU A 51 21.41 -4.71 4.48
N GLU A 52 20.61 -4.11 5.37
CA GLU A 52 19.33 -4.67 5.82
C GLU A 52 18.14 -4.12 5.00
N ILE A 53 18.39 -3.15 4.11
CA ILE A 53 17.39 -2.64 3.16
C ILE A 53 17.29 -3.60 1.98
N GLU A 54 16.43 -4.60 2.12
CA GLU A 54 16.15 -5.60 1.09
C GLU A 54 14.77 -5.40 0.47
N GLY A 55 14.52 -6.08 -0.66
CA GLY A 55 13.17 -6.14 -1.23
C GLY A 55 12.15 -6.63 -0.19
N MET A 56 10.94 -6.09 -0.28
CA MET A 56 9.84 -6.31 0.67
C MET A 56 10.02 -5.69 2.06
N SER A 57 11.18 -5.10 2.40
CA SER A 57 11.32 -4.36 3.66
C SER A 57 10.27 -3.25 3.77
N ILE A 58 9.86 -2.90 4.98
CA ILE A 58 8.87 -1.86 5.21
C ILE A 58 9.58 -0.62 5.75
N ILE A 59 9.26 0.54 5.20
CA ILE A 59 9.79 1.83 5.65
C ILE A 59 8.61 2.69 6.11
N LYS A 60 8.67 3.13 7.36
CA LYS A 60 7.76 4.15 7.90
C LYS A 60 8.34 5.52 7.61
N VAL A 61 7.56 6.38 6.97
CA VAL A 61 7.98 7.69 6.46
C VAL A 61 6.99 8.76 6.91
N PRO A 62 7.45 9.92 7.42
CA PRO A 62 6.57 11.06 7.65
C PRO A 62 6.12 11.67 6.30
N THR A 63 4.81 11.76 6.10
CA THR A 63 4.16 12.46 4.98
C THR A 63 3.34 13.64 5.53
N PRO A 64 2.84 14.56 4.67
CA PRO A 64 1.99 15.66 5.12
C PRO A 64 0.75 15.22 5.94
N ASP A 65 0.20 14.04 5.65
CA ASP A 65 -0.98 13.49 6.29
C ASP A 65 -0.67 12.53 7.46
N GLY A 66 0.61 12.43 7.86
CA GLY A 66 1.06 11.63 8.99
C GLY A 66 2.13 10.60 8.62
N GLU A 67 2.41 9.69 9.54
CA GLU A 67 3.38 8.61 9.29
C GLU A 67 2.72 7.53 8.43
N GLN A 68 3.29 7.25 7.26
CA GLN A 68 2.79 6.24 6.32
C GLN A 68 3.82 5.12 6.12
N LEU A 69 3.34 3.95 5.70
CA LEU A 69 4.16 2.77 5.48
C LEU A 69 4.34 2.52 3.98
N PHE A 70 5.57 2.25 3.58
CA PHE A 70 5.92 1.93 2.19
C PHE A 70 6.71 0.63 2.15
N ARG A 71 6.39 -0.24 1.20
CA ARG A 71 7.10 -1.49 0.96
C ARG A 71 8.14 -1.28 -0.13
N VAL A 72 9.39 -1.60 0.19
CA VAL A 72 10.53 -1.55 -0.73
C VAL A 72 10.29 -2.52 -1.87
N ALA A 73 10.18 -2.00 -3.10
CA ALA A 73 10.26 -2.83 -4.30
C ALA A 73 11.70 -3.32 -4.49
N ALA A 74 12.03 -4.00 -5.58
CA ALA A 74 13.39 -4.49 -5.80
C ALA A 74 14.43 -3.33 -5.73
N PRO A 75 15.26 -3.25 -4.67
CA PRO A 75 16.23 -2.16 -4.53
C PRO A 75 17.39 -2.38 -5.50
N LYS A 76 17.95 -1.29 -6.02
CA LYS A 76 19.10 -1.33 -6.93
C LYS A 76 20.36 -0.95 -6.18
N VAL A 77 21.39 -1.78 -6.25
CA VAL A 77 22.69 -1.49 -5.65
C VAL A 77 23.68 -1.13 -6.74
N SER A 78 24.32 0.04 -6.61
CA SER A 78 25.36 0.50 -7.53
C SER A 78 26.37 1.37 -6.80
N MET A 79 27.66 1.18 -7.08
CA MET A 79 28.75 2.01 -6.54
C MET A 79 28.75 2.17 -5.00
N GLY A 80 28.26 1.16 -4.24
CA GLY A 80 28.18 1.22 -2.77
C GLY A 80 26.98 2.01 -2.23
N GLU A 81 25.99 2.29 -3.08
CA GLU A 81 24.74 2.96 -2.75
C GLU A 81 23.55 2.06 -3.11
N ILE A 82 22.48 2.17 -2.34
CA ILE A 82 21.16 1.59 -2.59
C ILE A 82 20.26 2.70 -3.10
N THR A 83 19.62 2.49 -4.25
CA THR A 83 18.48 3.29 -4.70
C THR A 83 17.23 2.42 -4.62
N ALA A 84 16.25 2.86 -3.86
CA ALA A 84 15.02 2.12 -3.63
C ALA A 84 13.81 2.94 -4.06
N GLN A 85 12.90 2.27 -4.76
CA GLN A 85 11.53 2.73 -4.98
C GLN A 85 10.62 1.87 -4.11
N CYS A 86 9.70 2.50 -3.42
CA CYS A 86 8.78 1.86 -2.50
C CYS A 86 7.34 2.22 -2.88
N TYR A 87 6.46 1.24 -2.82
CA TYR A 87 5.02 1.45 -3.01
C TYR A 87 4.35 1.56 -1.64
N HIS A 88 3.32 2.39 -1.51
CA HIS A 88 2.54 2.47 -0.28
C HIS A 88 2.02 1.09 0.14
N ILE A 89 1.99 0.80 1.45
CA ILE A 89 1.66 -0.53 1.98
C ILE A 89 0.29 -1.05 1.51
N PHE A 90 -0.63 -0.14 1.18
CA PHE A 90 -1.93 -0.44 0.56
C PHE A 90 -1.81 -1.36 -0.66
N TYR A 91 -0.76 -1.20 -1.48
CA TYR A 91 -0.57 -2.01 -2.68
C TYR A 91 -0.21 -3.47 -2.38
N ASP A 92 0.03 -3.88 -1.13
CA ASP A 92 0.11 -5.31 -0.78
C ASP A 92 -1.18 -6.06 -1.15
N LEU A 93 -2.31 -5.34 -1.23
CA LEU A 93 -3.57 -5.90 -1.71
C LEU A 93 -3.52 -6.32 -3.19
N THR A 94 -2.57 -5.87 -4.01
CA THR A 94 -2.44 -6.34 -5.41
C THR A 94 -2.09 -7.82 -5.48
N GLU A 95 -1.44 -8.35 -4.44
CA GLU A 95 -1.06 -9.76 -4.32
C GLU A 95 -2.21 -10.65 -3.80
N ASN A 96 -3.42 -10.09 -3.68
CA ASN A 96 -4.62 -10.82 -3.29
C ASN A 96 -5.60 -10.91 -4.48
N LEU A 97 -6.58 -11.81 -4.37
CA LEU A 97 -7.55 -12.08 -5.42
C LEU A 97 -8.97 -12.09 -4.87
N ILE A 98 -9.90 -11.50 -5.59
CA ILE A 98 -11.34 -11.68 -5.43
C ILE A 98 -11.78 -12.59 -6.59
N GLU A 99 -12.17 -13.83 -6.27
CA GLU A 99 -12.56 -14.81 -7.30
C GLU A 99 -13.89 -14.43 -7.95
N ASP A 100 -14.95 -14.29 -7.14
CA ASP A 100 -16.27 -13.82 -7.55
C ASP A 100 -17.05 -13.36 -6.32
N ILE A 101 -17.40 -12.08 -6.28
CA ILE A 101 -18.37 -11.55 -5.33
C ILE A 101 -19.43 -10.73 -6.03
N PHE A 102 -20.60 -10.73 -5.42
CA PHE A 102 -21.65 -9.79 -5.73
C PHE A 102 -21.97 -8.97 -4.48
N ALA A 103 -21.78 -7.66 -4.58
CA ALA A 103 -22.30 -6.68 -3.62
C ALA A 103 -23.64 -6.20 -4.18
N GLU A 104 -24.73 -6.67 -3.61
CA GLU A 104 -26.09 -6.46 -4.13
C GLU A 104 -26.83 -5.43 -3.28
N THR A 105 -27.21 -4.30 -3.87
CA THR A 105 -28.05 -3.28 -3.25
C THR A 105 -27.49 -2.81 -1.90
N THR A 106 -26.21 -2.48 -1.87
CA THR A 106 -25.51 -2.03 -0.65
C THR A 106 -25.10 -0.56 -0.77
N ASN A 107 -24.93 0.10 0.37
CA ASN A 107 -24.19 1.36 0.43
C ASN A 107 -22.67 1.11 0.27
N GLY A 108 -21.88 2.19 0.27
CA GLY A 108 -20.43 2.09 0.13
C GLY A 108 -19.80 1.19 1.20
N ASN A 109 -20.20 1.33 2.47
CA ASN A 109 -19.68 0.49 3.55
C ASN A 109 -20.02 -0.99 3.37
N GLY A 110 -21.25 -1.29 2.93
CA GLY A 110 -21.66 -2.67 2.64
C GLY A 110 -20.85 -3.28 1.50
N ALA A 111 -20.52 -2.49 0.48
CA ALA A 111 -19.65 -2.91 -0.61
C ALA A 111 -18.20 -3.14 -0.13
N MET A 112 -17.64 -2.24 0.67
CA MET A 112 -16.32 -2.38 1.30
C MET A 112 -16.21 -3.65 2.14
N ASN A 113 -17.22 -3.92 2.97
CA ASN A 113 -17.28 -5.15 3.77
C ASN A 113 -17.33 -6.39 2.87
N ARG A 114 -18.09 -6.34 1.77
CA ARG A 114 -18.19 -7.45 0.82
C ARG A 114 -16.88 -7.69 0.06
N MET A 115 -16.18 -6.63 -0.34
CA MET A 115 -14.87 -6.70 -1.02
C MET A 115 -13.79 -7.24 -0.09
N SER A 116 -13.68 -6.73 1.14
CA SER A 116 -12.71 -7.23 2.12
C SER A 116 -12.95 -8.70 2.47
N ALA A 117 -14.21 -9.10 2.74
CA ALA A 117 -14.54 -10.50 3.01
C ALA A 117 -14.41 -11.42 1.78
N GLY A 118 -14.43 -10.83 0.57
CA GLY A 118 -14.29 -11.53 -0.70
C GLY A 118 -12.86 -11.82 -1.12
N CYS A 119 -11.87 -11.26 -0.42
CA CYS A 119 -10.46 -11.52 -0.66
C CYS A 119 -10.12 -12.98 -0.33
N GLN A 120 -9.42 -13.65 -1.23
CA GLN A 120 -9.05 -15.06 -1.10
C GLN A 120 -8.13 -15.30 0.10
N TYR A 121 -7.18 -14.40 0.32
CA TYR A 121 -6.25 -14.46 1.45
C TYR A 121 -6.65 -13.44 2.51
N LYS A 122 -6.52 -13.83 3.79
CA LYS A 122 -6.68 -12.89 4.90
C LYS A 122 -5.63 -11.79 4.80
N HIS A 123 -6.05 -10.56 5.09
CA HIS A 123 -5.19 -9.39 5.06
C HIS A 123 -5.43 -8.53 6.31
N PRO A 124 -4.46 -7.68 6.71
CA PRO A 124 -4.60 -6.82 7.89
C PRO A 124 -5.36 -5.52 7.62
N PHE A 125 -5.62 -5.19 6.34
CA PHE A 125 -6.30 -3.94 5.97
C PHE A 125 -7.76 -3.91 6.42
N GLN A 126 -8.21 -2.73 6.87
CA GLN A 126 -9.61 -2.45 7.16
C GLN A 126 -10.19 -1.58 6.06
N PHE A 127 -11.32 -1.99 5.51
CA PHE A 127 -12.01 -1.25 4.47
C PHE A 127 -13.15 -0.47 5.12
N TYR A 128 -13.35 0.78 4.69
CA TYR A 128 -14.39 1.65 5.22
C TYR A 128 -14.88 2.60 4.12
N SER A 129 -16.17 2.93 4.18
CA SER A 129 -16.75 4.00 3.39
C SER A 129 -17.97 4.57 4.10
N ASP A 130 -18.15 5.88 4.01
CA ASP A 130 -19.33 6.61 4.49
C ASP A 130 -20.30 7.00 3.34
N VAL A 131 -20.02 6.54 2.11
CA VAL A 131 -20.83 6.87 0.93
C VAL A 131 -22.22 6.24 1.05
N PRO A 132 -23.30 7.05 1.07
CA PRO A 132 -24.66 6.55 1.30
C PRO A 132 -25.31 5.98 0.03
N LYS A 133 -24.70 6.20 -1.15
CA LYS A 133 -25.24 5.75 -2.44
C LYS A 133 -25.48 4.25 -2.43
N ILE A 134 -26.67 3.82 -2.84
CA ILE A 134 -27.00 2.41 -3.00
C ILE A 134 -26.71 1.99 -4.44
N ALA A 135 -25.91 0.94 -4.61
CA ALA A 135 -25.59 0.36 -5.91
C ALA A 135 -25.32 -1.14 -5.78
N SER A 136 -25.09 -1.78 -6.92
CA SER A 136 -24.65 -3.17 -7.02
C SER A 136 -23.44 -3.28 -7.93
N ALA A 137 -22.52 -4.21 -7.62
CA ALA A 137 -21.39 -4.54 -8.46
C ALA A 137 -21.05 -6.03 -8.34
N ARG A 138 -20.72 -6.66 -9.48
CA ARG A 138 -20.12 -8.00 -9.49
C ARG A 138 -18.64 -7.87 -9.85
N ILE A 139 -17.78 -8.38 -8.98
CA ILE A 139 -16.33 -8.34 -9.12
C ILE A 139 -15.87 -9.78 -9.31
N VAL A 140 -15.20 -10.05 -10.43
CA VAL A 140 -14.80 -11.40 -10.82
C VAL A 140 -13.35 -11.37 -11.27
N ARG A 141 -12.51 -12.20 -10.65
CA ARG A 141 -11.08 -12.37 -10.97
C ARG A 141 -10.31 -11.04 -11.01
N LYS A 142 -10.44 -10.27 -9.93
CA LYS A 142 -9.78 -8.96 -9.76
C LYS A 142 -9.00 -8.94 -8.48
N ASN A 143 -7.85 -8.27 -8.45
CA ASN A 143 -7.24 -7.92 -7.18
C ASN A 143 -8.06 -6.79 -6.51
N PRO A 144 -8.05 -6.70 -5.16
CA PRO A 144 -8.79 -5.67 -4.44
C PRO A 144 -8.46 -4.24 -4.84
N VAL A 145 -7.21 -3.92 -5.21
CA VAL A 145 -6.84 -2.55 -5.63
C VAL A 145 -7.55 -2.18 -6.92
N GLU A 146 -7.54 -3.05 -7.93
CA GLU A 146 -8.31 -2.86 -9.17
C GLU A 146 -9.81 -2.76 -8.89
N ALA A 147 -10.34 -3.63 -8.03
CA ALA A 147 -11.75 -3.60 -7.67
C ALA A 147 -12.17 -2.29 -7.00
N LEU A 148 -11.25 -1.61 -6.32
CA LEU A 148 -11.48 -0.34 -5.66
C LEU A 148 -11.30 0.85 -6.63
N LEU A 149 -10.14 0.95 -7.27
CA LEU A 149 -9.65 2.20 -7.88
C LEU A 149 -9.65 2.23 -9.41
N ASP A 150 -9.80 1.08 -10.10
CA ASP A 150 -9.71 1.04 -11.57
C ASP A 150 -10.95 1.70 -12.20
N SER A 151 -10.81 2.99 -12.54
CA SER A 151 -11.86 3.79 -13.16
C SER A 151 -12.19 3.38 -14.60
N SER A 152 -11.39 2.50 -15.21
CA SER A 152 -11.71 1.91 -16.52
C SER A 152 -12.75 0.78 -16.44
N GLN A 153 -13.03 0.27 -15.23
CA GLN A 153 -13.97 -0.83 -15.00
C GLN A 153 -15.31 -0.32 -14.50
N ASP A 154 -16.40 -0.58 -15.21
CA ASP A 154 -17.74 -0.15 -14.78
C ASP A 154 -18.10 -0.61 -13.35
N ASN A 155 -17.63 -1.80 -12.96
CA ASN A 155 -17.93 -2.43 -11.67
C ASN A 155 -16.93 -2.11 -10.55
N SER A 156 -15.99 -1.18 -10.73
CA SER A 156 -15.11 -0.74 -9.64
C SER A 156 -15.86 0.07 -8.58
N PHE A 157 -15.30 0.13 -7.37
CA PHE A 157 -15.90 0.86 -6.26
C PHE A 157 -16.11 2.34 -6.62
N VAL A 158 -15.05 3.00 -7.12
CA VAL A 158 -15.08 4.41 -7.52
C VAL A 158 -16.16 4.71 -8.57
N ASN A 159 -16.39 3.82 -9.54
CA ASN A 159 -17.41 4.02 -10.56
C ASN A 159 -18.84 3.75 -10.06
N ARG A 160 -19.01 2.74 -9.21
CA ARG A 160 -20.35 2.30 -8.75
C ARG A 160 -20.86 3.12 -7.59
N TRP A 161 -20.05 3.35 -6.56
CA TRP A 161 -20.42 4.09 -5.36
C TRP A 161 -19.93 5.54 -5.40
N GLY A 162 -18.79 5.81 -6.02
CA GLY A 162 -18.10 7.10 -5.90
C GLY A 162 -17.13 7.10 -4.73
N GLY A 163 -16.36 8.18 -4.61
CA GLY A 163 -15.28 8.34 -3.65
C GLY A 163 -14.24 9.28 -4.21
#